data_AF-A0A3D8UQB2-F1
#
_entry.id   AF-A0A3D8UQB2-F1
#
_cell.length_a   1.000
_cell.length_b   1.000
_cell.length_c   1.000
_cell.angle_alpha   90.00
_cell.angle_beta   90.00
_cell.angle_gamma   90.00
#
_symmetry.space_group_name_H-M   'P 1'
#
loop_
_entity.id
_entity.type
_entity.pdbx_description
1 polymer ?
#
loop_
_entity_poly.entity_id
_entity_poly.type
_entity_poly.pdbx_seq_one_letter_code
_entity_poly.pdbx_strand_id
1 'polypeptide(L)'
;MRPIENEIKAVIIESLDLEDISIDDIETEEPLFGDGLGLDSIDALELGLALKKKFDIKLDSSSEESKKHFYSVSTLADFIEQQKGTA
;
A
#
# COMPACT_ATOMS: atom_id res chain seq x y z
N MET A 1 -7.04 13.61 5.09
CA MET A 1 -5.88 12.78 4.74
C MET A 1 -5.12 12.44 6.01
N ARG A 2 -4.99 11.14 6.31
CA ARG A 2 -4.27 10.63 7.48
C ARG A 2 -2.75 10.70 7.24
N PRO A 3 -1.93 10.98 8.26
CA PRO A 3 -0.47 11.00 8.09
C PRO A 3 0.10 9.70 7.49
N ILE A 4 -0.49 8.56 7.86
CA ILE A 4 -0.06 7.25 7.37
C ILE A 4 -0.32 7.04 5.88
N GLU A 5 -1.33 7.70 5.30
CA GLU A 5 -1.61 7.62 3.86
C GLU A 5 -0.45 8.22 3.06
N ASN A 6 0.09 9.37 3.50
CA ASN A 6 1.28 9.97 2.89
C ASN A 6 2.51 9.08 3.00
N GLU A 7 2.69 8.42 4.15
CA GLU A 7 3.80 7.48 4.34
C GLU A 7 3.68 6.28 3.41
N ILE A 8 2.48 5.73 3.23
CA ILE A 8 2.21 4.62 2.30
C ILE A 8 2.45 5.05 0.86
N LYS A 9 1.94 6.22 0.44
CA LYS A 9 2.19 6.74 -0.91
C LYS A 9 3.68 6.95 -1.18
N ALA A 10 4.43 7.48 -0.20
CA ALA A 10 5.87 7.59 -0.30
C ALA A 10 6.53 6.21 -0.46
N VAL A 11 6.11 5.18 0.30
CA VAL A 11 6.61 3.81 0.10
C VAL A 11 6.34 3.32 -1.31
N ILE A 12 5.13 3.50 -1.83
CA ILE A 12 4.76 3.04 -3.16
C ILE A 12 5.73 3.62 -4.20
N ILE A 13 5.94 4.93 -4.17
CA ILE A 13 6.87 5.63 -5.07
C ILE A 13 8.31 5.11 -4.91
N GLU A 14 8.80 5.03 -3.67
CA GLU A 14 10.16 4.58 -3.36
C GLU A 14 10.40 3.10 -3.72
N SER A 15 9.38 2.25 -3.57
CA SER A 15 9.51 0.80 -3.79
C SER A 15 9.36 0.40 -5.25
N LEU A 16 8.65 1.19 -6.05
CA LEU A 16 8.33 0.88 -7.45
C LEU A 16 9.03 1.82 -8.43
N ASP A 17 9.97 2.64 -7.94
CA ASP A 17 10.80 3.55 -8.73
C ASP A 17 9.96 4.51 -9.61
N LEU A 18 8.86 5.05 -9.03
CA LEU A 18 7.93 5.92 -9.75
C LEU A 18 8.45 7.37 -9.78
N GLU A 19 9.54 7.62 -10.51
CA GLU A 19 10.28 8.89 -10.50
C GLU A 19 9.45 10.13 -10.91
N ASP A 20 8.41 9.95 -11.74
CA ASP A 20 7.53 11.02 -12.23
C ASP A 20 6.23 11.18 -11.43
N ILE A 21 6.03 10.43 -10.35
CA ILE A 21 4.80 10.41 -9.55
C ILE A 21 5.08 11.00 -8.16
N SER A 22 4.27 11.97 -7.74
CA SER A 22 4.28 12.49 -6.38
C SER A 22 3.17 11.87 -5.52
N ILE A 23 3.25 12.05 -4.20
CA ILE A 23 2.20 11.59 -3.27
C ILE A 23 0.84 12.24 -3.54
N ASP A 24 0.81 13.40 -4.21
CA ASP A 24 -0.42 14.09 -4.57
C ASP A 24 -1.05 13.51 -5.85
N ASP A 25 -0.28 12.78 -6.67
CA ASP A 25 -0.76 12.14 -7.91
C ASP A 25 -1.40 10.76 -7.65
N ILE A 26 -1.16 10.17 -6.48
CA ILE A 26 -1.73 8.86 -6.12
C ILE A 26 -3.07 9.07 -5.43
N GLU A 27 -4.17 8.63 -6.03
CA GLU A 27 -5.49 8.70 -5.41
C GLU A 27 -5.63 7.72 -4.23
N THR A 28 -6.27 8.17 -3.15
CA THR A 28 -6.27 7.42 -1.87
C THR A 28 -7.27 6.26 -1.88
N GLU A 29 -8.37 6.43 -2.61
CA GLU A 29 -9.50 5.49 -2.69
C GLU A 29 -9.47 4.63 -3.95
N GLU A 30 -8.64 4.98 -4.94
CA GLU A 30 -8.56 4.25 -6.21
C GLU A 30 -7.80 2.93 -6.08
N PRO A 31 -8.08 1.96 -6.98
CA PRO A 31 -7.31 0.72 -7.06
C PRO A 31 -5.82 1.00 -7.23
N LEU A 32 -4.97 0.38 -6.42
CA LEU A 32 -3.53 0.39 -6.67
C LEU A 32 -3.17 -0.48 -7.87
N PHE A 33 -3.90 -1.58 -8.08
CA PHE A 33 -3.62 -2.56 -9.13
C PHE A 33 -4.60 -2.42 -10.29
N GLY A 34 -4.13 -2.70 -11.52
CA GLY A 34 -4.98 -2.66 -12.71
C GLY A 34 -5.38 -1.23 -13.09
N ASP A 35 -6.67 -0.90 -13.03
CA ASP A 35 -7.21 0.33 -13.62
C ASP A 35 -6.89 1.65 -12.88
N GLY A 36 -6.33 1.61 -11.67
CA GLY A 36 -5.92 2.84 -10.97
C GLY A 36 -4.43 3.16 -11.19
N LEU A 37 -3.56 2.87 -10.22
CA LEU A 37 -2.11 3.16 -10.37
C LEU A 37 -1.41 2.27 -11.41
N GLY A 38 -2.09 1.29 -12.00
CA GLY A 38 -1.52 0.47 -13.07
C GLY A 38 -0.60 -0.66 -12.60
N LEU A 39 -0.52 -0.91 -11.29
CA LEU A 39 0.41 -1.89 -10.74
C LEU A 39 0.07 -3.32 -11.14
N ASP A 40 1.11 -4.11 -11.40
CA ASP A 40 0.98 -5.52 -11.72
C ASP A 40 1.21 -6.44 -10.51
N SER A 41 1.25 -7.75 -10.76
CA SER A 41 1.44 -8.74 -9.69
C SER A 41 2.88 -8.79 -9.14
N ILE A 42 3.87 -8.33 -9.90
CA ILE A 42 5.27 -8.22 -9.47
C ILE A 42 5.39 -7.02 -8.53
N ASP A 43 4.83 -5.88 -8.92
CA ASP A 43 4.78 -4.67 -8.10
C ASP A 43 4.08 -4.92 -6.76
N ALA A 44 3.00 -5.72 -6.76
CA ALA A 44 2.29 -6.09 -5.55
C ALA A 44 3.18 -6.79 -4.51
N LEU A 45 4.07 -7.67 -4.98
CA LEU A 45 4.98 -8.41 -4.12
C LEU A 45 6.05 -7.49 -3.54
N GLU A 46 6.62 -6.60 -4.36
CA GLU A 46 7.63 -5.63 -3.94
C GLU A 46 7.05 -4.64 -2.92
N LEU A 47 5.89 -4.06 -3.21
CA LEU A 47 5.17 -3.18 -2.30
C LEU A 47 4.84 -3.89 -0.98
N GLY A 48 4.34 -5.13 -1.04
CA GLY A 48 4.07 -5.93 0.16
C GLY A 48 5.31 -6.12 1.04
N LEU A 49 6.46 -6.42 0.44
CA LEU A 49 7.73 -6.56 1.18
C LEU A 49 8.19 -5.23 1.78
N ALA A 50 8.07 -4.12 1.04
CA ALA A 50 8.43 -2.79 1.50
C ALA A 50 7.57 -2.34 2.69
N LEU A 51 6.24 -2.52 2.60
CA LEU A 51 5.29 -2.21 3.68
C LEU A 51 5.56 -3.05 4.94
N LYS A 52 5.79 -4.36 4.77
CA LYS A 52 6.18 -5.26 5.86
C LYS A 52 7.43 -4.74 6.58
N LYS A 53 8.46 -4.33 5.83
CA LYS A 53 9.71 -3.83 6.39
C LYS A 53 9.57 -2.48 7.08
N LYS A 54 8.79 -1.55 6.51
CA LYS A 54 8.63 -0.19 7.04
C LYS A 54 7.69 -0.12 8.25
N PHE A 55 6.61 -0.90 8.22
CA PHE A 55 5.55 -0.84 9.23
C PHE A 55 5.53 -2.03 10.19
N ASP A 56 6.44 -3.00 10.04
CA ASP A 56 6.53 -4.24 10.82
C ASP A 56 5.22 -5.06 10.84
N ILE A 57 4.50 -5.05 9.70
CA ILE A 57 3.21 -5.72 9.56
C ILE A 57 3.36 -7.14 8.99
N LYS A 58 2.48 -8.05 9.42
CA LYS A 58 2.38 -9.39 8.82
C LYS A 58 1.35 -9.36 7.70
N LEU A 59 1.83 -9.50 6.48
CA LEU A 59 0.99 -9.62 5.29
C LEU A 59 0.83 -11.09 4.94
N ASP A 60 -0.41 -11.59 5.03
CA ASP A 60 -0.75 -12.94 4.61
C ASP A 60 -1.29 -12.91 3.17
N SER A 61 -0.42 -12.91 2.17
CA SER A 61 -0.80 -12.74 0.76
C SER A 61 -1.67 -13.87 0.18
N SER A 62 -2.04 -14.88 0.98
CA SER A 62 -2.77 -16.07 0.55
C SER A 62 -4.27 -16.01 0.82
N SER A 63 -4.77 -15.02 1.56
CA SER A 63 -6.20 -14.88 1.85
C SER A 63 -6.90 -13.87 0.93
N GLU A 64 -8.18 -14.13 0.63
CA GLU A 64 -9.07 -13.18 -0.06
C GLU A 64 -9.23 -11.87 0.72
N GLU A 65 -9.05 -11.91 2.05
CA GLU A 65 -9.08 -10.72 2.91
C GLU A 65 -7.87 -9.81 2.66
N SER A 66 -6.68 -10.40 2.47
CA SER A 66 -5.48 -9.61 2.16
C SER A 66 -5.64 -8.84 0.86
N LYS A 67 -6.29 -9.40 -0.17
CA LYS A 67 -6.57 -8.65 -1.41
C LYS A 67 -7.40 -7.39 -1.15
N LYS A 68 -8.32 -7.41 -0.18
CA LYS A 68 -9.12 -6.23 0.18
C LYS A 68 -8.28 -5.16 0.88
N HIS A 69 -7.33 -5.57 1.71
CA HIS A 69 -6.41 -4.64 2.37
C HIS A 69 -5.48 -3.94 1.39
N PHE A 70 -5.10 -4.61 0.30
CA PHE A 70 -4.25 -4.07 -0.76
C PHE A 70 -4.99 -3.32 -1.87
N TYR A 71 -6.31 -3.11 -1.74
CA TYR A 71 -7.07 -2.49 -2.81
C TYR A 71 -6.65 -1.04 -3.08
N SER A 72 -6.61 -0.19 -2.04
CA SER A 72 -6.28 1.22 -2.14
C SER A 72 -5.32 1.66 -1.02
N VAL A 73 -4.82 2.90 -1.10
CA VAL A 73 -4.00 3.49 -0.01
C VAL A 73 -4.82 3.54 1.29
N SER A 74 -6.12 3.83 1.19
CA SER A 74 -7.03 3.90 2.32
C SER A 74 -7.17 2.56 3.05
N THR A 75 -7.34 1.46 2.30
CA THR A 75 -7.47 0.12 2.89
C THR A 75 -6.15 -0.37 3.48
N LEU A 76 -5.02 0.02 2.89
CA LEU A 76 -3.69 -0.26 3.43
C LEU A 76 -3.45 0.48 4.75
N ALA A 77 -3.84 1.76 4.81
CA ALA A 77 -3.76 2.57 6.01
C ALA A 77 -4.59 1.95 7.14
N ASP A 78 -5.85 1.58 6.86
CA ASP A 78 -6.72 0.90 7.83
C ASP A 78 -6.09 -0.39 8.35
N PHE A 79 -5.50 -1.20 7.47
CA PHE A 79 -4.86 -2.45 7.84
C PHE A 79 -3.63 -2.22 8.73
N ILE A 80 -2.77 -1.27 8.37
CA ILE A 80 -1.56 -0.98 9.15
C ILE A 80 -1.92 -0.41 10.52
N GLU A 81 -2.90 0.49 10.59
CA GLU A 81 -3.36 1.04 11.86
C GLU A 81 -3.95 -0.04 12.77
N GLN A 82 -4.73 -0.99 12.22
CA GLN A 82 -5.24 -2.14 12.97
C GLN A 82 -4.11 -3.01 13.54
N GLN A 83 -3.09 -3.31 12.74
CA GLN A 83 -1.93 -4.09 13.19
C GLN A 83 -1.12 -3.35 14.26
N LYS A 84 -0.94 -2.03 14.12
CA LYS A 84 -0.22 -1.20 15.10
C LYS A 84 -0.99 -0.97 16.40
N GLY A 85 -2.32 -0.93 16.33
CA GLY A 85 -3.21 -0.75 17.49
C GLY A 85 -3.44 -2.00 18.33
N THR A 86 -2.91 -3.15 17.91
CA THR A 86 -3.03 -4.43 18.64
C THR A 86 -1.78 -4.72 19.51
N ALA A 87 -1.06 -3.67 19.92
CA ALA A 87 0.10 -3.74 20.83
C ALA A 87 -0.27 -3.40 22.27
#